data_AF-G0UQ67-F1
#
_entry.id   AF-G0UQ67-F1
#
_cell.length_a   1.000
_cell.length_b   1.000
_cell.length_c   1.000
_cell.angle_alpha   90.00
_cell.angle_beta   90.00
_cell.angle_gamma   90.00
#
_symmetry.space_group_name_H-M   'P 1'
#
loop_
_entity.id
_entity.type
_entity.pdbx_description
1 polymer ?
#
loop_
_entity_poly.entity_id
_entity_poly.type
_entity_poly.pdbx_seq_one_letter_code
_entity_poly.pdbx_strand_id
1 'polypeptide(L)'
;MTTNALLSFAVALLLVGPISALAKAVNCHEAFDTTLRPLGDSEASHHIINMSDGDSGGPDVTNLGDAFKAQLRRDMEDGLKRPFFNTSVVIQQVSTGGGLLVEVAVSQEKHPNHKDIPIRRWNPREVNSILKQIHYNNTKGAFRLRGLKVEYVSSAEIRAVAGSCGKTCSTMYLMVALMFVAMGVLTCLTIIIRRRTRASAAKRIKAGRNDLEKEMTENK
;
A
#
# COMPACT_ATOMS: atom_id res chain seq x y z
N MET A 1 20.72 -35.38 20.45
CA MET A 1 19.33 -34.97 20.75
C MET A 1 19.03 -33.49 20.53
N THR A 2 20.00 -32.63 20.15
CA THR A 2 19.81 -31.17 20.04
C THR A 2 19.33 -30.65 18.68
N THR A 3 19.38 -31.47 17.63
CA THR A 3 19.03 -31.07 16.25
C THR A 3 17.52 -30.90 16.02
N ASN A 4 16.67 -31.65 16.73
CA ASN A 4 15.22 -31.57 16.56
C ASN A 4 14.62 -30.29 17.19
N ALA A 5 15.20 -29.81 18.29
CA ALA A 5 14.75 -28.59 18.96
C ALA A 5 15.06 -27.33 18.12
N LEU A 6 16.25 -27.27 17.51
CA LEU A 6 16.64 -26.16 16.62
C LEU A 6 15.79 -26.11 15.35
N LEU A 7 15.42 -27.27 14.79
CA LEU A 7 14.54 -27.34 13.62
C LEU A 7 13.11 -26.89 13.96
N SER A 8 12.59 -27.30 15.11
CA SER A 8 11.25 -26.91 15.55
C SER A 8 11.15 -25.40 15.85
N PHE A 9 12.21 -24.80 16.41
CA PHE A 9 12.26 -23.36 16.67
C PHE A 9 12.39 -22.54 15.39
N ALA A 10 13.18 -23.01 14.41
CA ALA A 10 13.28 -22.38 13.10
C ALA A 10 11.96 -22.42 12.33
N VAL A 11 11.23 -23.55 12.37
CA VAL A 11 9.90 -23.68 11.75
C VAL A 11 8.87 -22.76 12.43
N ALA A 12 8.92 -22.62 13.76
CA ALA A 12 8.06 -21.68 14.47
C ALA A 12 8.33 -20.22 14.08
N LEU A 13 9.60 -19.80 13.95
CA LEU A 13 9.96 -18.46 13.51
C LEU A 13 9.58 -18.20 12.03
N LEU A 14 9.70 -19.21 11.17
CA LEU A 14 9.29 -19.15 9.77
C LEU A 14 7.76 -19.03 9.60
N LEU A 15 6.97 -19.54 10.55
CA LEU A 15 5.50 -19.48 10.50
C LEU A 15 4.94 -18.22 11.17
N VAL A 16 5.50 -17.77 12.30
CA VAL A 16 4.93 -16.67 13.09
C VAL A 16 5.23 -15.29 12.46
N GLY A 17 6.38 -15.12 11.81
CA GLY A 17 6.78 -13.86 11.16
C GLY A 17 5.86 -13.44 10.00
N PRO A 18 5.61 -14.32 9.00
CA PRO A 18 4.76 -14.00 7.85
C PRO A 18 3.29 -13.76 8.22
N ILE A 19 2.74 -14.49 9.19
CA ILE A 19 1.35 -14.34 9.63
C ILE A 19 1.12 -12.97 10.28
N SER A 20 2.07 -12.50 11.07
CA SER A 20 2.02 -11.19 11.72
C SER A 20 2.11 -10.03 10.71
N ALA A 21 2.90 -10.19 9.65
CA ALA A 21 2.96 -9.25 8.54
C ALA A 21 1.68 -9.26 7.69
N LEU A 22 1.08 -10.44 7.48
CA LEU A 22 -0.19 -10.59 6.75
C LEU A 22 -1.35 -9.93 7.50
N ALA A 23 -1.46 -10.14 8.81
CA ALA A 23 -2.50 -9.50 9.63
C ALA A 23 -2.40 -7.97 9.59
N LYS A 24 -1.19 -7.42 9.56
CA LYS A 24 -0.97 -5.98 9.42
C LYS A 24 -1.29 -5.45 8.01
N ALA A 25 -1.10 -6.28 6.98
CA ALA A 25 -1.52 -5.98 5.62
C ALA A 25 -3.05 -6.04 5.42
N VAL A 26 -3.76 -6.91 6.14
CA VAL A 26 -5.24 -6.95 6.16
C VAL A 26 -5.82 -5.68 6.80
N ASN A 27 -5.21 -5.18 7.88
CA ASN A 27 -5.61 -3.89 8.47
C ASN A 27 -5.35 -2.70 7.53
N CYS A 28 -4.31 -2.78 6.69
CA CYS A 28 -4.10 -1.83 5.60
C CYS A 28 -5.22 -1.90 4.54
N HIS A 29 -5.98 -2.99 4.43
CA HIS A 29 -7.10 -3.11 3.50
C HIS A 29 -8.41 -2.61 4.13
N GLU A 30 -8.64 -2.89 5.42
CA GLU A 30 -9.81 -2.39 6.16
C GLU A 30 -9.81 -0.86 6.31
N ALA A 31 -8.64 -0.22 6.39
CA ALA A 31 -8.53 1.25 6.34
C ALA A 31 -9.07 1.85 5.03
N PHE A 32 -9.16 1.07 3.94
CA PHE A 32 -9.71 1.51 2.66
C PHE A 32 -11.22 1.32 2.56
N ASP A 33 -11.83 0.57 3.47
CA ASP A 33 -13.27 0.24 3.42
C ASP A 33 -14.00 0.69 4.69
N THR A 34 -13.78 1.93 5.10
CA THR A 34 -14.51 2.59 6.20
C THR A 34 -15.94 3.00 5.80
N THR A 35 -16.44 2.54 4.65
CA THR A 35 -17.73 2.97 4.07
C THR A 35 -18.97 2.42 4.79
N LEU A 36 -18.80 1.49 5.74
CA LEU A 36 -19.90 0.69 6.30
C LEU A 36 -20.27 1.00 7.76
N ARG A 37 -19.58 1.92 8.46
CA ARG A 37 -20.04 2.33 9.80
C ARG A 37 -21.09 3.43 9.67
N PRO A 38 -22.24 3.32 10.36
CA PRO A 38 -23.20 4.42 10.45
C PRO A 38 -22.52 5.56 11.21
N LEU A 39 -22.25 6.64 10.50
CA LEU A 39 -21.73 7.89 11.03
C LEU A 39 -22.96 8.72 11.46
N GLY A 40 -22.79 9.63 12.43
CA GLY A 40 -23.89 10.34 13.09
C GLY A 40 -24.72 11.25 12.15
N ASP A 41 -25.05 12.45 12.60
CA ASP A 41 -25.84 13.38 11.77
C ASP A 41 -24.97 14.23 10.82
N SER A 42 -23.65 14.16 10.97
CA SER A 42 -22.66 14.80 10.10
C SER A 42 -21.42 13.91 9.94
N GLU A 43 -20.82 13.94 8.75
CA GLU A 43 -19.54 13.29 8.46
C GLU A 43 -18.65 14.15 7.56
N ALA A 44 -17.37 14.20 7.86
CA ALA A 44 -16.35 14.83 7.03
C ALA A 44 -15.37 13.80 6.46
N SER A 45 -14.92 14.05 5.23
CA SER A 45 -13.95 13.21 4.52
C SER A 45 -12.86 14.06 3.92
N HIS A 46 -11.60 13.61 4.02
CA HIS A 46 -10.45 14.37 3.56
C HIS A 46 -9.82 13.72 2.32
N HIS A 47 -9.62 14.52 1.29
CA HIS A 47 -9.14 14.09 -0.02
C HIS A 47 -8.00 14.96 -0.51
N ILE A 48 -7.03 14.35 -1.16
CA ILE A 48 -5.99 15.01 -1.93
C ILE A 48 -6.30 14.77 -3.40
N ILE A 49 -6.51 15.85 -4.12
CA ILE A 49 -6.87 15.89 -5.53
C ILE A 49 -5.63 16.33 -6.29
N ASN A 50 -5.16 15.51 -7.23
CA ASN A 50 -4.14 15.93 -8.17
C ASN A 50 -4.83 16.38 -9.46
N MET A 51 -4.55 17.61 -9.86
CA MET A 51 -5.06 18.24 -11.05
C MET A 51 -3.90 18.62 -11.96
N SER A 52 -4.08 18.44 -13.26
CA SER A 52 -3.19 19.06 -14.24
C SER A 52 -3.74 20.41 -14.65
N ASP A 53 -2.87 21.37 -14.88
CA ASP A 53 -3.14 22.66 -15.52
C ASP A 53 -3.10 22.59 -17.07
N GLY A 54 -2.50 21.53 -17.62
CA GLY A 54 -2.35 21.29 -19.07
C GLY A 54 -1.15 22.03 -19.69
N ASP A 55 -1.00 22.00 -21.02
CA ASP A 55 0.04 22.77 -21.72
C ASP A 55 -0.16 24.27 -21.45
N SER A 56 0.73 24.81 -20.62
CA SER A 56 0.54 26.01 -19.82
C SER A 56 0.85 27.29 -20.61
N GLY A 57 -0.18 27.87 -21.22
CA GLY A 57 -0.19 29.29 -21.59
C GLY A 57 -0.83 30.20 -20.52
N GLY A 58 -1.16 29.66 -19.35
CA GLY A 58 -1.92 30.34 -18.29
C GLY A 58 -1.04 30.85 -17.12
N PRO A 59 -1.61 31.67 -16.22
CA PRO A 59 -0.91 32.18 -15.05
C PRO A 59 -0.55 31.05 -14.07
N ASP A 60 0.57 31.21 -13.36
CA ASP A 60 1.02 30.28 -12.33
C ASP A 60 -0.05 30.13 -11.23
N VAL A 61 -0.65 28.95 -11.19
CA VAL A 61 -1.82 28.63 -10.36
C VAL A 61 -1.50 28.72 -8.85
N THR A 62 -0.21 28.66 -8.49
CA THR A 62 0.24 28.76 -7.09
C THR A 62 0.07 30.15 -6.49
N ASN A 63 0.08 31.20 -7.31
CA ASN A 63 -0.01 32.59 -6.87
C ASN A 63 -1.44 33.14 -6.88
N LEU A 64 -2.42 32.32 -7.24
CA LEU A 64 -3.80 32.78 -7.41
C LEU A 64 -4.59 32.92 -6.08
N GLY A 65 -3.99 32.50 -4.96
CA GLY A 65 -4.47 32.80 -3.60
C GLY A 65 -5.90 32.33 -3.31
N ASP A 66 -6.60 33.07 -2.44
CA ASP A 66 -7.93 32.69 -1.96
C ASP A 66 -9.03 32.82 -3.01
N ALA A 67 -8.84 33.70 -4.02
CA ALA A 67 -9.79 33.84 -5.12
C ALA A 67 -9.87 32.55 -5.95
N PHE A 68 -8.74 31.89 -6.18
CA PHE A 68 -8.70 30.59 -6.85
C PHE A 68 -9.38 29.50 -6.03
N LYS A 69 -9.07 29.43 -4.73
CA LYS A 69 -9.73 28.49 -3.83
C LYS A 69 -11.25 28.70 -3.81
N ALA A 70 -11.71 29.95 -3.82
CA ALA A 70 -13.15 30.24 -3.81
C ALA A 70 -13.86 29.75 -5.09
N GLN A 71 -13.27 29.97 -6.27
CA GLN A 71 -13.86 29.49 -7.53
C GLN A 71 -13.79 27.96 -7.66
N LEU A 72 -12.65 27.38 -7.28
CA LEU A 72 -12.47 25.93 -7.31
C LEU A 72 -13.44 25.23 -6.35
N ARG A 73 -13.64 25.81 -5.15
CA ARG A 73 -14.64 25.34 -4.19
C ARG A 73 -16.03 25.37 -4.79
N ARG A 74 -16.43 26.46 -5.45
CA ARG A 74 -17.75 26.58 -6.07
C ARG A 74 -18.00 25.49 -7.11
N ASP A 75 -17.04 25.26 -8.01
CA ASP A 75 -17.14 24.20 -9.01
C ASP A 75 -17.25 22.80 -8.36
N MET A 76 -16.50 22.54 -7.28
CA MET A 76 -16.55 21.27 -6.56
C MET A 76 -17.85 21.09 -5.77
N GLU A 77 -18.33 22.14 -5.09
CA GLU A 77 -19.60 22.13 -4.36
C GLU A 77 -20.76 21.84 -5.29
N ASP A 78 -20.74 22.36 -6.53
CA ASP A 78 -21.79 22.10 -7.51
C ASP A 78 -21.82 20.64 -7.99
N GLY A 79 -20.66 20.02 -8.18
CA GLY A 79 -20.61 18.62 -8.62
C GLY A 79 -20.80 17.60 -7.50
N LEU A 80 -20.32 17.87 -6.28
CA LEU A 80 -20.38 16.94 -5.14
C LEU A 80 -21.72 16.97 -4.39
N LYS A 81 -22.79 17.55 -4.95
CA LYS A 81 -24.11 17.53 -4.30
C LYS A 81 -24.68 16.12 -4.32
N ARG A 82 -24.96 15.58 -3.14
CA ARG A 82 -25.81 14.39 -3.01
C ARG A 82 -27.25 14.80 -2.70
N PRO A 83 -28.25 14.09 -3.25
CA PRO A 83 -29.62 14.28 -2.81
C PRO A 83 -29.72 13.96 -1.32
N PHE A 84 -30.58 14.68 -0.60
CA PHE A 84 -30.88 14.48 0.82
C PHE A 84 -29.78 14.84 1.84
N PHE A 85 -28.64 15.36 1.37
CA PHE A 85 -27.56 15.81 2.24
C PHE A 85 -27.16 17.25 1.93
N ASN A 86 -26.90 18.04 2.97
CA ASN A 86 -26.23 19.31 2.84
C ASN A 86 -24.74 19.02 2.70
N THR A 87 -24.21 19.18 1.48
CA THR A 87 -22.78 18.97 1.21
C THR A 87 -22.05 20.31 1.20
N SER A 88 -20.92 20.37 1.89
CA SER A 88 -20.01 21.52 1.88
C SER A 88 -18.59 21.07 1.59
N VAL A 89 -17.83 21.92 0.89
CA VAL A 89 -16.46 21.64 0.48
C VAL A 89 -15.55 22.72 1.03
N VAL A 90 -14.47 22.33 1.68
CA VAL A 90 -13.46 23.24 2.20
C VAL A 90 -12.12 22.90 1.56
N ILE A 91 -11.53 23.85 0.86
CA ILE A 91 -10.16 23.72 0.32
C ILE A 91 -9.19 24.15 1.41
N GLN A 92 -8.45 23.17 1.96
CA GLN A 92 -7.51 23.40 3.05
C GLN A 92 -6.20 23.97 2.52
N GLN A 93 -5.62 23.31 1.53
CA GLN A 93 -4.32 23.66 0.99
C GLN A 93 -4.28 23.47 -0.53
N VAL A 94 -3.48 24.31 -1.19
CA VAL A 94 -3.11 24.16 -2.60
C VAL A 94 -1.58 24.18 -2.66
N SER A 95 -0.97 23.24 -3.37
CA SER A 95 0.47 23.09 -3.48
C SER A 95 0.86 22.57 -4.87
N THR A 96 2.14 22.69 -5.22
CA THR A 96 2.68 22.15 -6.48
C THR A 96 3.75 21.10 -6.22
N GLY A 97 3.68 20.01 -6.99
CA GLY A 97 4.64 18.90 -6.94
C GLY A 97 4.33 17.87 -8.02
N GLY A 98 4.80 18.12 -9.25
CA GLY A 98 4.47 17.31 -10.43
C GLY A 98 3.04 17.53 -10.97
N GLY A 99 2.37 18.58 -10.52
CA GLY A 99 0.97 18.93 -10.80
C GLY A 99 0.41 19.87 -9.71
N LEU A 100 -0.87 20.23 -9.83
CA LEU A 100 -1.61 21.00 -8.83
C LEU A 100 -2.24 20.04 -7.81
N LEU A 101 -1.73 20.06 -6.59
CA LEU A 101 -2.25 19.25 -5.48
C LEU A 101 -3.17 20.11 -4.61
N VAL A 102 -4.43 19.70 -4.52
CA VAL A 102 -5.48 20.39 -3.76
C VAL A 102 -5.97 19.48 -2.64
N GLU A 103 -5.79 19.91 -1.40
CA GLU A 103 -6.31 19.22 -0.23
C GLU A 103 -7.70 19.77 0.11
N VAL A 104 -8.67 18.86 0.20
CA VAL A 104 -10.09 19.17 0.30
C VAL A 104 -10.73 18.34 1.39
N ALA A 105 -11.49 19.01 2.26
CA ALA A 105 -12.45 18.36 3.14
C ALA A 105 -13.85 18.47 2.53
N VAL A 106 -14.54 17.35 2.41
CA VAL A 106 -15.93 17.28 1.97
C VAL A 106 -16.77 16.78 3.13
N SER A 107 -17.66 17.64 3.62
CA SER A 107 -18.60 17.35 4.70
C SER A 107 -20.01 17.14 4.18
N GLN A 108 -20.74 16.25 4.84
CA GLN A 108 -22.16 15.98 4.58
C GLN A 108 -22.93 15.98 5.88
N GLU A 109 -24.05 16.67 5.88
CA GLU A 109 -25.00 16.71 6.98
C GLU A 109 -26.37 16.24 6.49
N LYS A 110 -27.10 15.48 7.31
CA LYS A 110 -28.44 15.01 6.92
C LYS A 110 -29.36 16.20 6.74
N HIS A 111 -30.16 16.17 5.68
CA HIS A 111 -31.24 17.13 5.57
C HIS A 111 -32.25 16.87 6.72
N PRO A 112 -32.80 17.90 7.37
CA PRO A 112 -33.75 17.74 8.49
C PRO A 112 -34.95 16.84 8.18
N ASN A 113 -35.32 16.77 6.90
CA ASN A 113 -36.47 16.01 6.38
C ASN A 113 -36.16 14.54 6.06
N HIS A 114 -34.90 14.09 6.16
CA HIS A 114 -34.45 12.75 5.74
C HIS A 114 -33.46 12.14 6.74
N LYS A 115 -33.89 11.97 8.00
CA LYS A 115 -33.03 11.51 9.11
C LYS A 115 -32.68 10.01 9.05
N ASP A 116 -33.54 9.27 8.38
CA ASP A 116 -33.56 7.83 8.19
C ASP A 116 -32.55 7.36 7.12
N ILE A 117 -32.03 8.26 6.29
CA ILE A 117 -31.00 7.94 5.31
C ILE A 117 -29.63 7.86 6.02
N PRO A 118 -28.89 6.75 5.91
CA PRO A 118 -27.58 6.63 6.54
C PRO A 118 -26.57 7.54 5.85
N ILE A 119 -25.85 8.33 6.64
CA ILE A 119 -24.67 9.05 6.16
C ILE A 119 -23.56 8.04 5.88
N ARG A 120 -22.90 8.21 4.73
CA ARG A 120 -21.71 7.45 4.37
C ARG A 120 -20.59 8.41 4.00
N ARG A 121 -19.40 8.14 4.53
CA ARG A 121 -18.16 8.83 4.17
C ARG A 121 -17.98 8.80 2.65
N TRP A 122 -17.51 9.90 2.07
CA TRP A 122 -17.20 9.94 0.65
C TRP A 122 -16.09 8.97 0.30
N ASN A 123 -16.35 8.09 -0.67
CA ASN A 123 -15.33 7.22 -1.21
C ASN A 123 -14.42 8.04 -2.17
N PRO A 124 -13.09 7.99 -2.04
CA PRO A 124 -12.20 8.69 -2.97
C PRO A 124 -12.44 8.33 -4.44
N ARG A 125 -12.86 7.10 -4.75
CA ARG A 125 -13.21 6.68 -6.13
C ARG A 125 -14.47 7.38 -6.64
N GLU A 126 -15.46 7.57 -5.78
CA GLU A 126 -16.69 8.28 -6.10
C GLU A 126 -16.40 9.76 -6.32
N VAL A 127 -15.67 10.39 -5.40
CA VAL A 127 -15.22 11.78 -5.52
C VAL A 127 -14.42 11.95 -6.82
N ASN A 128 -13.48 11.06 -7.12
CA ASN A 128 -12.74 11.06 -8.38
C ASN A 128 -13.65 11.00 -9.61
N SER A 129 -14.62 10.08 -9.61
CA SER A 129 -15.54 9.91 -10.73
C SER A 129 -16.38 11.17 -10.97
N ILE A 130 -16.90 11.77 -9.91
CA ILE A 130 -17.72 13.00 -9.99
C ILE A 130 -16.85 14.16 -10.46
N LEU A 131 -15.71 14.39 -9.79
CA LEU A 131 -14.86 15.53 -10.11
C LEU A 131 -14.26 15.47 -11.53
N LYS A 132 -14.02 14.27 -12.07
CA LYS A 132 -13.61 14.11 -13.48
C LYS A 132 -14.68 14.50 -14.50
N GLN A 133 -15.96 14.47 -14.11
CA GLN A 133 -17.08 14.87 -14.98
C GLN A 133 -17.33 16.39 -14.94
N ILE A 134 -16.75 17.10 -13.97
CA ILE A 134 -16.91 18.55 -13.82
C ILE A 134 -16.00 19.28 -14.81
N HIS A 135 -16.53 20.33 -15.45
CA HIS A 135 -15.78 21.13 -16.41
C HIS A 135 -14.97 22.28 -15.79
N TYR A 136 -15.21 22.62 -14.53
CA TYR A 136 -14.54 23.71 -13.79
C TYR A 136 -14.69 25.07 -14.48
N ASN A 137 -15.87 25.35 -15.04
CA ASN A 137 -16.09 26.52 -15.89
C ASN A 137 -15.87 27.84 -15.14
N ASN A 138 -16.25 27.92 -13.85
CA ASN A 138 -16.05 29.14 -13.07
C ASN A 138 -14.56 29.41 -12.85
N THR A 139 -13.81 28.37 -12.46
CA THR A 139 -12.36 28.47 -12.23
C THR A 139 -11.61 28.75 -13.53
N LYS A 140 -11.92 28.02 -14.61
CA LYS A 140 -11.30 28.22 -15.92
C LYS A 140 -11.55 29.62 -16.47
N GLY A 141 -12.80 30.11 -16.37
CA GLY A 141 -13.17 31.44 -16.83
C GLY A 141 -12.48 32.55 -16.04
N ALA A 142 -12.45 32.44 -14.71
CA ALA A 142 -11.85 33.46 -13.84
C ALA A 142 -10.33 33.60 -14.02
N PHE A 143 -9.62 32.50 -14.29
CA PHE A 143 -8.16 32.46 -14.31
C PHE A 143 -7.54 32.13 -15.68
N ARG A 144 -8.36 32.09 -16.74
CA ARG A 144 -7.95 31.76 -18.12
C ARG A 144 -7.21 30.42 -18.24
N LEU A 145 -7.58 29.45 -17.41
CA LEU A 145 -6.99 28.11 -17.43
C LEU A 145 -7.64 27.27 -18.52
N ARG A 146 -6.85 26.71 -19.45
CA ARG A 146 -7.37 25.91 -20.57
C ARG A 146 -7.38 24.40 -20.29
N GLY A 147 -6.47 23.92 -19.45
CA GLY A 147 -6.25 22.49 -19.24
C GLY A 147 -6.63 21.95 -17.87
N LEU A 148 -7.31 22.73 -17.01
CA LEU A 148 -7.64 22.29 -15.66
C LEU A 148 -8.52 21.03 -15.69
N LYS A 149 -7.96 19.91 -15.23
CA LYS A 149 -8.64 18.61 -15.13
C LYS A 149 -8.13 17.81 -13.93
N VAL A 150 -8.97 16.96 -13.38
CA VAL A 150 -8.59 16.02 -12.31
C VAL A 150 -7.92 14.79 -12.90
N GLU A 151 -6.70 14.51 -12.44
CA GLU A 151 -5.96 13.29 -12.79
C GLU A 151 -6.36 12.13 -11.87
N TYR A 152 -6.29 12.35 -10.56
CA TYR A 152 -6.72 11.38 -9.55
C TYR A 152 -7.11 12.04 -8.23
N VAL A 153 -7.88 11.31 -7.43
CA VAL A 153 -8.21 11.65 -6.04
C VAL A 153 -7.79 10.51 -5.14
N SER A 154 -7.17 10.86 -4.01
CA SER A 154 -6.78 9.93 -2.95
C SER A 154 -7.30 10.43 -1.62
N SER A 155 -7.57 9.54 -0.65
CA SER A 155 -7.86 9.98 0.71
C SER A 155 -6.59 10.54 1.36
N ALA A 156 -6.72 11.65 2.09
CA ALA A 156 -5.61 12.22 2.85
C ALA A 156 -5.12 11.26 3.96
N GLU A 157 -6.03 10.46 4.52
CA GLU A 157 -5.72 9.42 5.52
C GLU A 157 -4.80 8.32 4.95
N ILE A 158 -4.90 8.05 3.63
CA ILE A 158 -4.07 7.04 2.95
C ILE A 158 -2.60 7.47 2.92
N ARG A 159 -2.23 8.76 2.93
CA ARG A 159 -0.80 9.15 2.95
C ARG A 159 -0.11 8.71 4.25
N ALA A 160 -0.79 8.83 5.38
CA ALA A 160 -0.27 8.37 6.67
C ALA A 160 -0.16 6.84 6.72
N VAL A 161 -1.17 6.15 6.16
CA VAL A 161 -1.22 4.68 6.14
C VAL A 161 -0.27 4.07 5.09
N ALA A 162 -0.08 4.71 3.93
CA ALA A 162 0.80 4.25 2.85
C ALA A 162 2.27 4.24 3.26
N GLY A 163 2.72 5.19 4.08
CA GLY A 163 4.07 5.14 4.66
C GLY A 163 4.29 3.94 5.58
N SER A 164 3.24 3.50 6.29
CA SER A 164 3.23 2.30 7.12
C SER A 164 3.14 1.01 6.29
N CYS A 165 2.25 0.97 5.29
CA CYS A 165 2.08 -0.20 4.42
C CYS A 165 3.30 -0.41 3.52
N GLY A 166 3.93 0.65 3.01
CA GLY A 166 5.17 0.56 2.22
C GLY A 166 6.33 -0.04 3.01
N LYS A 167 6.48 0.36 4.28
CA LYS A 167 7.46 -0.26 5.20
C LYS A 167 7.13 -1.74 5.45
N THR A 168 5.86 -2.07 5.63
CA THR A 168 5.42 -3.45 5.89
C THR A 168 5.65 -4.36 4.68
N CYS A 169 5.34 -3.90 3.47
CA CYS A 169 5.60 -4.62 2.22
C CYS A 169 7.11 -4.81 1.98
N SER A 170 7.92 -3.78 2.24
CA SER A 170 9.38 -3.87 2.13
C SER A 170 9.96 -4.90 3.11
N THR A 171 9.49 -4.89 4.37
CA THR A 171 9.89 -5.88 5.38
C THR A 171 9.49 -7.30 4.98
N MET A 172 8.31 -7.48 4.38
CA MET A 172 7.87 -8.79 3.88
C MET A 172 8.76 -9.29 2.75
N TYR A 173 9.10 -8.42 1.79
CA TYR A 173 10.00 -8.77 0.69
C TYR A 173 11.40 -9.14 1.20
N LEU A 174 11.93 -8.39 2.16
CA LEU A 174 13.22 -8.67 2.81
C LEU A 174 13.21 -10.03 3.53
N MET A 175 12.15 -10.32 4.29
CA MET A 175 11.99 -11.60 5.00
C MET A 175 11.97 -12.78 4.03
N VAL A 176 11.22 -12.68 2.93
CA VAL A 176 11.16 -13.73 1.90
C VAL A 176 12.53 -13.92 1.25
N ALA A 177 13.22 -12.85 0.88
CA ALA A 177 14.56 -12.92 0.31
C ALA A 177 15.55 -13.62 1.26
N LEU A 178 15.53 -13.28 2.55
CA LEU A 178 16.38 -13.91 3.57
C LEU A 178 16.07 -15.41 3.73
N MET A 179 14.80 -15.81 3.67
CA MET A 179 14.43 -17.24 3.69
C MET A 179 15.00 -17.99 2.49
N PHE A 180 14.94 -17.42 1.29
CA PHE A 180 15.53 -18.04 0.10
C PHE A 180 17.04 -18.21 0.21
N VAL A 181 17.75 -17.21 0.72
CA VAL A 181 19.20 -17.30 0.96
C VAL A 181 19.52 -18.36 2.02
N ALA A 182 18.78 -18.38 3.13
CA ALA A 182 18.97 -19.37 4.19
C ALA A 182 18.74 -20.81 3.69
N MET A 183 17.68 -21.04 2.91
CA MET A 183 17.43 -22.34 2.28
C MET A 183 18.56 -22.70 1.30
N GLY A 184 19.03 -21.76 0.49
CA GLY A 184 20.15 -21.99 -0.43
C GLY A 184 21.43 -22.43 0.30
N VAL A 185 21.77 -21.75 1.39
CA VAL A 185 22.94 -22.07 2.23
C VAL A 185 22.79 -23.46 2.86
N LEU A 186 21.62 -23.78 3.43
CA LEU A 186 21.34 -25.10 4.01
C LEU A 186 21.44 -26.22 2.95
N THR A 187 20.97 -25.96 1.73
CA THR A 187 21.03 -26.92 0.63
C THR A 187 22.48 -27.16 0.20
N CYS A 188 23.29 -26.11 0.08
CA CYS A 188 24.72 -26.23 -0.21
C CYS A 188 25.47 -26.99 0.88
N LEU A 189 25.22 -26.67 2.16
CA LEU A 189 25.85 -27.34 3.30
C LEU A 189 25.49 -28.83 3.35
N THR A 190 24.22 -29.18 3.15
CA THR A 190 23.78 -30.58 3.13
C THR A 190 24.41 -31.36 1.97
N ILE A 191 24.58 -30.75 0.80
CA ILE A 191 25.29 -31.35 -0.34
C ILE A 191 26.77 -31.59 0.01
N ILE A 192 27.45 -30.61 0.59
CA ILE A 192 28.88 -30.72 0.98
C ILE A 192 29.07 -31.83 2.02
N ILE A 193 28.22 -31.86 3.05
CA ILE A 193 28.28 -32.89 4.10
C ILE A 193 28.03 -34.27 3.49
N ARG A 194 27.01 -34.43 2.64
CA ARG A 194 26.72 -35.71 1.94
C ARG A 194 27.88 -36.15 1.05
N ARG A 195 28.54 -35.22 0.36
CA ARG A 195 29.73 -35.53 -0.45
C ARG A 195 30.89 -35.99 0.42
N ARG A 196 31.15 -35.32 1.54
CA ARG A 196 32.20 -35.72 2.50
C ARG A 196 31.91 -37.07 3.15
N THR A 197 30.68 -37.34 3.57
CA THR A 197 30.33 -38.64 4.17
C THR A 197 30.43 -39.79 3.15
N ARG A 198 30.02 -39.58 1.89
CA ARG A 198 30.23 -40.56 0.81
C ARG A 198 31.71 -40.80 0.53
N ALA A 199 32.54 -39.76 0.49
CA ALA A 199 33.98 -39.89 0.30
C ALA A 199 34.65 -40.65 1.46
N SER A 200 34.26 -40.37 2.71
CA SER A 200 34.76 -41.11 3.88
C SER A 200 34.30 -42.57 3.90
N ALA A 201 33.07 -42.86 3.50
CA ALA A 201 32.57 -44.23 3.38
C ALA A 201 33.32 -45.02 2.29
N ALA A 202 33.55 -44.41 1.12
CA ALA A 202 34.31 -45.02 0.04
C ALA A 202 35.76 -45.34 0.45
N LYS A 203 36.41 -44.45 1.23
CA LYS A 203 37.75 -44.70 1.78
C LYS A 203 37.77 -45.90 2.75
N ARG A 204 36.76 -46.04 3.62
CA ARG A 204 36.67 -47.18 4.54
C ARG A 204 36.43 -48.50 3.82
N ILE A 205 35.59 -48.51 2.79
CA ILE A 205 35.35 -49.72 1.96
C ILE A 205 36.63 -50.12 1.22
N LYS A 206 37.40 -49.16 0.69
CA LYS A 206 38.66 -49.44 0.00
C LYS A 206 39.75 -49.95 0.97
N ALA A 207 39.84 -49.37 2.17
CA ALA A 207 40.76 -49.84 3.21
C ALA A 207 40.45 -51.29 3.61
N GLY A 208 39.19 -51.59 3.94
CA GLY A 208 38.79 -52.95 4.31
C GLY A 208 38.99 -53.98 3.19
N ARG A 209 38.88 -53.59 1.91
CA ARG A 209 39.21 -54.47 0.78
C ARG A 209 40.70 -54.82 0.72
N ASN A 210 41.56 -53.82 0.91
CA ASN A 210 43.01 -54.02 0.87
C ASN A 210 43.49 -54.90 2.05
N ASP A 211 42.87 -54.74 3.23
CA ASP A 211 43.19 -55.58 4.39
C ASP A 211 42.81 -57.05 4.14
N LEU A 212 41.65 -57.29 3.52
CA LEU A 212 41.19 -58.64 3.15
C LEU A 212 42.07 -59.31 2.08
N GLU A 213 42.53 -58.56 1.09
CA GLU A 213 43.46 -59.05 0.07
C GLU A 213 44.80 -59.44 0.68
N LYS A 214 45.28 -58.67 1.68
CA LYS A 214 46.53 -58.95 2.39
C LYS A 214 46.44 -60.23 3.24
N GLU A 215 45.34 -60.42 3.98
CA GLU A 215 45.10 -61.65 4.75
C GLU A 215 45.00 -62.90 3.86
N MET A 216 44.43 -62.79 2.65
CA MET A 216 44.36 -63.91 1.69
C MET A 216 45.72 -64.26 1.08
N THR A 217 46.65 -63.30 0.97
CA THR A 217 48.00 -63.57 0.48
C THR A 217 48.94 -64.12 1.53
N GLU A 218 48.74 -63.82 2.82
CA GLU A 218 49.56 -64.36 3.92
C GLU A 218 49.16 -65.80 4.32
N ASN A 219 47.97 -66.27 3.92
CA ASN A 219 47.46 -67.63 4.18
C ASN A 219 47.68 -68.63 3.02
N LYS A 220 48.56 -68.33 2.07
CA LYS A 220 48.98 -69.24 0.99
C LYS A 220 50.43 -69.65 1.14
#